data_AF-A0A1E1XFZ6-F1
#
_entry.id   AF-A0A1E1XFZ6-F1
#
_cell.length_a   1.000
_cell.length_b   1.000
_cell.length_c   1.000
_cell.angle_alpha   90.00
_cell.angle_beta   90.00
_cell.angle_gamma   90.00
#
_symmetry.space_group_name_H-M   'P 1'
#
loop_
_entity.id
_entity.type
_entity.pdbx_description
1 polymer ?
#
loop_
_entity_poly.entity_id
_entity_poly.type
_entity_poly.pdbx_seq_one_letter_code
_entity_poly.pdbx_strand_id
1 'polypeptide(L)'
;ENQKFATSINFPQSHSSIVRVGVIGSGLRSVPPPPAIADEEVALNKQLLLEAITSCCALPWRNDRPSPTRTPPIAGMKIVALLLVEMISSDVMFNGLPWPDEDFLKVTIERDLHIQAMFVDHPILWDLLRLVASVRPSLCYCSVLLRAVMAVVMTHWRNCQEKAASAANPRLLETTRTVLRTLSLGQLLPPAMNSLGDVLPLLSPFEVSCLLSDVWQYMRNNVPSPALFTHKNPATGELWREFKAPAADHKYMERLRAIMINKVQTCGAVFQKFFNVDS
;
A
#
# COMPACT_ATOMS: atom_id res chain seq x y z
N GLU A 1 7.23 43.94 15.61
CA GLU A 1 7.12 44.00 14.13
C GLU A 1 6.94 45.41 13.59
N ASN A 2 5.98 46.20 14.07
CA ASN A 2 5.68 47.54 13.51
C ASN A 2 6.85 48.54 13.47
N GLN A 3 7.82 48.46 14.39
CA GLN A 3 9.02 49.30 14.36
C GLN A 3 9.89 49.08 13.11
N LYS A 4 9.98 47.84 12.60
CA LYS A 4 10.76 47.53 11.40
C LYS A 4 10.11 48.06 10.13
N PHE A 5 8.78 48.06 10.08
CA PHE A 5 8.02 48.62 8.96
C PHE A 5 8.16 50.15 8.88
N ALA A 6 8.16 50.85 10.02
CA ALA A 6 8.28 52.30 10.07
C ALA A 6 9.63 52.84 9.55
N THR A 7 10.73 52.10 9.73
CA THR A 7 12.08 52.52 9.32
C THR A 7 12.37 52.33 7.83
N SER A 8 11.54 51.58 7.10
CA SER A 8 11.76 51.21 5.70
C SER A 8 10.79 51.88 4.72
N ILE A 9 9.84 52.68 5.20
CA ILE A 9 8.89 53.37 4.33
C ILE A 9 9.35 54.82 4.14
N ASN A 10 10.25 55.04 3.18
CA ASN A 10 10.50 56.37 2.65
C ASN A 10 9.38 56.70 1.64
N PHE A 11 8.28 57.26 2.13
CA PHE A 11 7.23 57.81 1.26
C PHE A 11 7.81 59.02 0.50
N PRO A 12 7.79 59.06 -0.86
CA PRO A 12 7.78 60.34 -1.54
C PRO A 12 6.49 61.06 -1.15
N GLN A 13 6.56 62.37 -0.85
CA GLN A 13 5.45 63.21 -0.40
C GLN A 13 4.33 63.34 -1.46
N SER A 14 3.58 62.27 -1.71
CA SER A 14 2.43 62.24 -2.60
C SER A 14 1.25 61.59 -1.91
N HIS A 15 0.06 62.15 -2.11
CA HIS A 15 -1.23 61.73 -1.52
C HIS A 15 -1.75 60.36 -2.02
N SER A 16 -0.90 59.45 -2.51
CA SER A 16 -1.33 58.15 -3.02
C SER A 16 -1.26 57.06 -1.96
N SER A 17 -2.32 56.27 -1.87
CA SER A 17 -2.41 55.05 -1.07
C SER A 17 -1.29 54.04 -1.38
N ILE A 18 -0.95 53.22 -0.38
CA ILE A 18 0.10 52.19 -0.41
C ILE A 18 -0.02 51.33 -1.69
N VAL A 19 1.11 51.13 -2.40
CA VAL A 19 1.19 50.47 -3.72
C VAL A 19 0.77 48.98 -3.70
N ARG A 20 0.57 48.35 -2.54
CA ARG A 20 0.09 46.96 -2.44
C ARG A 20 -1.10 46.85 -1.48
N VAL A 21 -2.17 46.22 -1.96
CA VAL A 21 -3.38 45.90 -1.20
C VAL A 21 -3.10 44.66 -0.32
N GLY A 22 -2.52 44.90 0.86
CA GLY A 22 -2.34 43.89 1.90
C GLY A 22 -1.31 42.78 1.62
N VAL A 23 -1.10 41.92 2.62
CA VAL A 23 -0.32 40.68 2.52
C VAL A 23 -1.29 39.53 2.73
N ILE A 24 -1.25 38.51 1.85
CA ILE A 24 -2.03 37.28 2.02
C ILE A 24 -1.23 36.33 2.92
N GLY A 25 -1.74 36.04 4.12
CA GLY A 25 -1.12 35.12 5.08
C GLY A 25 0.09 35.70 5.84
N SER A 26 0.89 34.83 6.45
CA SER A 26 2.03 35.18 7.32
C SER A 26 3.39 35.28 6.61
N GLY A 27 3.42 35.31 5.28
CA GLY A 27 4.66 35.36 4.50
C GLY A 27 5.43 34.02 4.48
N LEU A 28 6.74 34.08 4.22
CA LEU A 28 7.62 32.90 4.13
C LEU A 28 7.58 32.09 5.43
N ARG A 29 7.15 30.83 5.36
CA ARG A 29 7.17 29.90 6.50
C ARG A 29 8.62 29.55 6.83
N SER A 30 9.14 30.13 7.91
CA SER A 30 10.50 29.91 8.42
C SER A 30 10.47 29.02 9.66
N VAL A 31 9.81 27.87 9.58
CA VAL A 31 9.98 26.84 10.63
C VAL A 31 11.09 25.90 10.14
N PRO A 32 12.29 25.93 10.74
CA PRO A 32 13.33 24.98 10.39
C PRO A 32 12.82 23.57 10.69
N PRO A 33 13.08 22.59 9.79
CA PRO A 33 12.67 21.21 10.05
C PRO A 33 13.35 20.71 11.33
N PRO A 34 12.69 19.82 12.09
CA PRO A 34 13.32 19.18 13.24
C PRO A 34 14.61 18.47 12.81
N PRO A 35 15.59 18.33 13.72
CA PRO A 35 16.82 17.61 13.42
C PRO A 35 16.49 16.20 12.94
N ALA A 36 17.13 15.79 11.84
CA ALA A 36 16.95 14.45 11.31
C ALA A 36 17.50 13.42 12.31
N ILE A 37 16.68 12.41 12.61
CA ILE A 37 17.11 11.23 13.37
C ILE A 37 18.00 10.38 12.46
N ALA A 38 19.05 9.77 13.02
CA ALA A 38 19.94 8.92 12.24
C ALA A 38 19.20 7.69 11.68
N ASP A 39 19.51 7.30 10.44
CA ASP A 39 18.83 6.18 9.76
C ASP A 39 18.94 4.85 10.53
N GLU A 40 20.08 4.61 11.18
CA GLU A 40 20.31 3.43 12.02
C GLU A 40 19.37 3.39 13.23
N GLU A 41 19.17 4.54 13.88
CA GLU A 41 18.26 4.68 15.02
C GLU A 41 16.80 4.50 14.58
N VAL A 42 16.42 5.06 13.43
CA VAL A 42 15.10 4.82 12.83
C VAL A 42 14.88 3.34 12.55
N ALA A 43 15.86 2.66 11.95
CA ALA A 43 15.77 1.23 11.65
C ALA A 43 15.64 0.37 12.92
N LEU A 44 16.44 0.67 13.96
CA LEU A 44 16.38 -0.01 15.25
C LEU A 44 15.01 0.20 15.91
N ASN A 45 14.51 1.44 15.96
CA ASN A 45 13.22 1.76 16.57
C ASN A 45 12.06 1.04 15.86
N LYS A 46 12.10 0.96 14.52
CA LYS A 46 11.14 0.17 13.76
C LYS A 46 11.19 -1.30 14.15
N GLN A 47 12.39 -1.89 14.19
CA GLN A 47 12.56 -3.30 14.54
C GLN A 47 12.01 -3.60 15.94
N LEU A 48 12.40 -2.80 16.94
CA LEU A 48 11.95 -2.95 18.33
C LEU A 48 10.42 -2.84 18.45
N LEU A 49 9.81 -1.91 17.71
CA LEU A 49 8.35 -1.77 17.67
C LEU A 49 7.67 -3.03 17.11
N LEU A 50 8.16 -3.56 15.98
CA LEU A 50 7.59 -4.77 15.36
C LEU A 50 7.76 -6.01 16.25
N GLU A 51 8.91 -6.14 16.92
CA GLU A 51 9.18 -7.23 17.87
C GLU A 51 8.28 -7.13 19.11
N ALA A 52 8.07 -5.92 19.64
CA ALA A 52 7.16 -5.68 20.75
C ALA A 52 5.72 -6.07 20.40
N ILE A 53 5.21 -5.62 19.24
CA ILE A 53 3.87 -5.97 18.75
C ILE A 53 3.73 -7.49 18.59
N THR A 54 4.75 -8.14 18.00
CA THR A 54 4.75 -9.60 17.80
C THR A 54 4.70 -10.35 19.13
N SER A 55 5.48 -9.89 20.12
CA SER A 55 5.51 -10.46 21.46
C SER A 55 4.16 -10.31 22.16
N CYS A 56 3.52 -9.13 22.05
CA CYS A 56 2.18 -8.89 22.58
C CYS A 56 1.12 -9.80 21.93
N CYS A 57 1.27 -10.16 20.65
CA CYS A 57 0.33 -11.04 19.96
C CYS A 57 0.46 -12.52 20.35
N ALA A 58 1.63 -12.95 20.83
CA ALA A 58 1.95 -14.35 21.11
C ALA A 58 1.68 -14.79 22.58
N LEU A 59 1.31 -13.85 23.45
CA LEU A 59 1.09 -14.08 24.87
C LEU A 59 -0.41 -14.11 25.19
N PRO A 60 -0.98 -15.24 25.64
CA PRO A 60 -2.33 -15.24 26.18
C PRO A 60 -2.30 -14.61 27.57
N TRP A 61 -3.04 -13.52 27.74
CA TRP A 61 -3.32 -12.92 29.04
C TRP A 61 -4.42 -13.74 29.71
N ARG A 62 -4.10 -14.37 30.84
CA ARG A 62 -5.06 -15.11 31.66
C ARG A 62 -5.02 -14.54 33.07
N ASN A 63 -6.11 -13.96 33.54
CA ASN A 63 -6.22 -13.32 34.86
C ASN A 63 -5.10 -12.29 35.10
N ASP A 64 -4.91 -11.35 34.17
CA ASP A 64 -3.87 -10.30 34.21
C ASP A 64 -2.43 -10.78 34.39
N ARG A 65 -2.16 -12.05 34.07
CA ARG A 65 -0.81 -12.62 34.06
C ARG A 65 -0.46 -13.20 32.69
N PRO A 66 0.77 -13.01 32.20
CA PRO A 66 1.23 -13.68 30.99
C PRO A 66 1.36 -15.17 31.26
N SER A 67 0.70 -16.01 30.47
CA SER A 67 0.96 -17.44 30.48
C SER A 67 2.34 -17.73 29.88
N PRO A 68 3.12 -18.69 30.42
CA PRO A 68 4.37 -19.12 29.80
C PRO A 68 4.16 -19.86 28.47
N THR A 69 2.93 -20.28 28.16
CA THR A 69 2.59 -20.97 26.90
C THR A 69 2.42 -19.98 25.76
N ARG A 70 3.35 -19.98 24.79
CA ARG A 70 3.18 -19.22 23.54
C ARG A 70 2.01 -19.78 22.72
N THR A 71 1.10 -18.89 22.33
CA THR A 71 -0.01 -19.22 21.42
C THR A 71 0.28 -18.68 20.03
N PRO A 72 -0.35 -19.24 18.97
CA PRO A 72 -0.28 -18.67 17.63
C PRO A 72 -0.70 -17.19 17.65
N PRO A 73 0.06 -16.28 17.02
CA PRO A 73 -0.19 -14.84 17.12
C PRO A 73 -1.42 -14.34 16.34
N ILE A 74 -2.20 -15.25 15.75
CA ILE A 74 -3.29 -14.94 14.80
C ILE A 74 -4.35 -14.03 15.44
N ALA A 75 -4.78 -14.32 16.66
CA ALA A 75 -5.82 -13.54 17.35
C ALA A 75 -5.34 -12.11 17.65
N GLY A 76 -4.11 -11.95 18.16
CA GLY A 76 -3.51 -10.65 18.41
C GLY A 76 -3.29 -9.88 17.10
N MET A 77 -2.78 -10.54 16.06
CA MET A 77 -2.49 -9.88 14.80
C MET A 77 -3.76 -9.47 14.04
N LYS A 78 -4.88 -10.18 14.25
CA LYS A 78 -6.21 -9.71 13.81
C LYS A 78 -6.57 -8.36 14.45
N ILE A 79 -6.31 -8.19 15.75
CA ILE A 79 -6.59 -6.92 16.45
C ILE A 79 -5.68 -5.82 15.89
N VAL A 80 -4.39 -6.09 15.68
CA VAL A 80 -3.46 -5.15 15.03
C VAL A 80 -3.99 -4.71 13.66
N ALA A 81 -4.45 -5.65 12.83
CA ALA A 81 -5.02 -5.34 11.52
C ALA A 81 -6.26 -4.43 11.61
N LEU A 82 -7.16 -4.69 12.56
CA LEU A 82 -8.36 -3.87 12.75
C LEU A 82 -8.01 -2.47 13.26
N LEU A 83 -7.07 -2.35 14.21
CA LEU A 83 -6.60 -1.06 14.71
C LEU A 83 -5.90 -0.25 13.62
N LEU A 84 -5.15 -0.89 12.71
CA LEU A 84 -4.58 -0.19 11.55
C LEU A 84 -5.67 0.44 10.68
N VAL A 85 -6.77 -0.28 10.44
CA VAL A 85 -7.90 0.28 9.67
C VAL A 85 -8.54 1.44 10.42
N GLU A 86 -8.79 1.29 11.72
CA GLU A 86 -9.41 2.33 12.54
C GLU A 86 -8.56 3.62 12.61
N MET A 87 -7.24 3.47 12.73
CA MET A 87 -6.32 4.62 12.80
C MET A 87 -6.17 5.35 11.46
N ILE A 88 -6.24 4.65 10.33
CA ILE A 88 -5.94 5.21 9.00
C ILE A 88 -7.22 5.61 8.25
N SER A 89 -8.31 4.87 8.43
CA SER A 89 -9.58 5.07 7.76
C SER A 89 -10.72 5.09 8.77
N SER A 90 -10.84 6.20 9.50
CA SER A 90 -11.88 6.40 10.51
C SER A 90 -13.30 6.37 9.93
N ASP A 91 -13.44 6.58 8.62
CA ASP A 91 -14.71 6.32 7.92
C ASP A 91 -14.92 4.81 7.77
N VAL A 92 -15.92 4.29 8.47
CA VAL A 92 -16.33 2.86 8.44
C VAL A 92 -17.02 2.51 7.12
N MET A 93 -17.51 3.52 6.39
CA MET A 93 -18.18 3.32 5.13
C MET A 93 -17.22 2.71 4.12
N PHE A 94 -17.62 1.57 3.54
CA PHE A 94 -16.83 0.79 2.58
C PHE A 94 -15.54 0.14 3.15
N ASN A 95 -15.47 -0.14 4.45
CA ASN A 95 -14.40 -0.97 5.04
C ASN A 95 -14.65 -2.48 4.92
N GLY A 96 -15.70 -2.88 4.21
CA GLY A 96 -16.04 -4.28 3.97
C GLY A 96 -14.92 -5.04 3.24
N LEU A 97 -14.89 -6.37 3.46
CA LEU A 97 -13.97 -7.28 2.78
C LEU A 97 -14.09 -7.30 1.25
N PRO A 98 -15.29 -7.23 0.65
CA PRO A 98 -15.43 -7.29 -0.81
C PRO A 98 -14.76 -6.09 -1.49
N TRP A 99 -13.99 -6.37 -2.53
CA TRP A 99 -13.48 -5.33 -3.42
C TRP A 99 -14.60 -4.92 -4.37
N PRO A 100 -14.91 -3.61 -4.50
CA PRO A 100 -16.01 -3.15 -5.31
C PRO A 100 -15.63 -3.16 -6.80
N ASP A 101 -16.60 -2.86 -7.65
CA ASP A 101 -16.40 -2.65 -9.08
C ASP A 101 -15.45 -1.46 -9.33
N GLU A 102 -14.70 -1.49 -10.43
CA GLU A 102 -13.77 -0.40 -10.75
C GLU A 102 -14.48 0.96 -10.92
N ASP A 103 -15.72 0.98 -11.40
CA ASP A 103 -16.49 2.23 -11.51
C ASP A 103 -16.76 2.87 -10.14
N PHE A 104 -16.76 2.07 -9.07
CA PHE A 104 -16.94 2.56 -7.71
C PHE A 104 -15.74 3.34 -7.19
N LEU A 105 -14.57 3.22 -7.81
CA LEU A 105 -13.37 3.98 -7.43
C LEU A 105 -13.57 5.49 -7.51
N LYS A 106 -14.51 5.95 -8.35
CA LYS A 106 -14.87 7.37 -8.47
C LYS A 106 -15.58 7.90 -7.22
N VAL A 107 -16.20 7.01 -6.44
CA VAL A 107 -16.96 7.33 -5.23
C VAL A 107 -16.06 7.44 -4.00
N THR A 108 -14.99 6.65 -3.94
CA THR A 108 -14.09 6.59 -2.76
C THR A 108 -12.79 7.36 -2.94
N ILE A 109 -12.65 8.18 -3.99
CA ILE A 109 -11.40 8.83 -4.38
C ILE A 109 -10.75 9.65 -3.26
N GLU A 110 -11.52 10.45 -2.52
CA GLU A 110 -10.99 11.29 -1.44
C GLU A 110 -10.42 10.44 -0.31
N ARG A 111 -11.16 9.43 0.13
CA ARG A 111 -10.72 8.49 1.17
C ARG A 111 -9.49 7.72 0.70
N ASP A 112 -9.49 7.24 -0.54
CA ASP A 112 -8.40 6.43 -1.06
C ASP A 112 -7.12 7.26 -1.19
N LEU A 113 -7.22 8.53 -1.60
CA LEU A 113 -6.12 9.51 -1.59
C LEU A 113 -5.62 9.80 -0.17
N HIS A 114 -6.54 9.97 0.80
CA HIS A 114 -6.15 10.17 2.20
C HIS A 114 -5.37 8.97 2.76
N ILE A 115 -5.86 7.75 2.54
CA ILE A 115 -5.17 6.53 2.95
C ILE A 115 -3.80 6.46 2.28
N GLN A 116 -3.69 6.73 0.98
CA GLN A 116 -2.41 6.74 0.29
C GLN A 116 -1.45 7.77 0.89
N ALA A 117 -1.92 8.97 1.21
CA ALA A 117 -1.11 10.01 1.82
C ALA A 117 -0.56 9.58 3.18
N MET A 118 -1.37 8.89 4.01
CA MET A 118 -0.91 8.31 5.27
C MET A 118 0.27 7.34 5.09
N PHE A 119 0.28 6.51 4.03
CA PHE A 119 1.40 5.63 3.72
C PHE A 119 2.64 6.35 3.19
N VAL A 120 2.47 7.54 2.59
CA VAL A 120 3.59 8.39 2.17
C VAL A 120 4.20 9.10 3.37
N ASP A 121 3.36 9.65 4.25
CA ASP A 121 3.77 10.42 5.42
C ASP A 121 4.32 9.52 6.54
N HIS A 122 3.85 8.27 6.62
CA HIS A 122 4.24 7.31 7.65
C HIS A 122 4.71 5.97 7.04
N PRO A 123 5.98 5.86 6.58
CA PRO A 123 6.49 4.64 5.95
C PRO A 123 6.46 3.38 6.83
N ILE A 124 6.43 3.52 8.16
CA ILE A 124 6.26 2.41 9.12
C ILE A 124 4.96 1.62 8.91
N LEU A 125 3.94 2.24 8.30
CA LEU A 125 2.70 1.55 7.98
C LEU A 125 2.91 0.39 7.00
N TRP A 126 3.88 0.48 6.08
CA TRP A 126 4.23 -0.64 5.19
C TRP A 126 4.86 -1.79 5.96
N ASP A 127 5.69 -1.48 6.95
CA ASP A 127 6.34 -2.48 7.81
C ASP A 127 5.30 -3.20 8.69
N LEU A 128 4.32 -2.45 9.22
CA LEU A 128 3.18 -3.01 9.96
C LEU A 128 2.27 -3.87 9.07
N LEU A 129 1.97 -3.43 7.84
CA LEU A 129 1.21 -4.25 6.89
C LEU A 129 1.96 -5.55 6.53
N ARG A 130 3.29 -5.49 6.37
CA ARG A 130 4.12 -6.68 6.12
C ARG A 130 4.09 -7.64 7.31
N LEU A 131 4.16 -7.11 8.54
CA LEU A 131 4.02 -7.91 9.76
C LEU A 131 2.65 -8.60 9.81
N VAL A 132 1.56 -7.86 9.57
CA VAL A 132 0.20 -8.42 9.51
C VAL A 132 0.07 -9.48 8.40
N ALA A 133 0.65 -9.23 7.23
CA ALA A 133 0.66 -10.16 6.11
C ALA A 133 1.41 -11.47 6.39
N SER A 134 2.42 -11.43 7.26
CA SER A 134 3.19 -12.61 7.65
C SER A 134 2.41 -13.57 8.56
N VAL A 135 1.35 -13.10 9.22
CA VAL A 135 0.49 -13.93 10.08
C VAL A 135 -0.88 -14.09 9.42
N ARG A 136 -1.05 -15.16 8.66
CA ARG A 136 -2.28 -15.44 7.92
C ARG A 136 -3.40 -15.89 8.88
N PRO A 137 -4.67 -15.50 8.64
CA PRO A 137 -5.19 -14.66 7.55
C PRO A 137 -5.33 -13.16 7.90
N SER A 138 -4.51 -12.62 8.80
CA SER A 138 -4.76 -11.31 9.41
C SER A 138 -4.85 -10.15 8.41
N LEU A 139 -4.16 -10.23 7.27
CA LEU A 139 -4.24 -9.23 6.19
C LEU A 139 -5.64 -9.06 5.60
N CYS A 140 -6.50 -10.09 5.66
CA CYS A 140 -7.88 -9.99 5.19
C CYS A 140 -8.62 -8.83 5.86
N TYR A 141 -8.40 -8.64 7.16
CA TYR A 141 -9.09 -7.64 7.99
C TYR A 141 -8.67 -6.20 7.69
N CYS A 142 -7.48 -5.99 7.10
CA CYS A 142 -6.99 -4.66 6.71
C CYS A 142 -6.75 -4.54 5.20
N SER A 143 -7.29 -5.45 4.40
CA SER A 143 -7.15 -5.44 2.93
C SER A 143 -7.76 -4.17 2.29
N VAL A 144 -8.67 -3.50 2.99
CA VAL A 144 -9.21 -2.18 2.65
C VAL A 144 -8.13 -1.12 2.42
N LEU A 145 -7.03 -1.17 3.19
CA LEU A 145 -5.93 -0.21 3.06
C LEU A 145 -5.16 -0.44 1.75
N LEU A 146 -4.88 -1.70 1.43
CA LEU A 146 -4.24 -2.08 0.17
C LEU A 146 -5.15 -1.76 -1.02
N ARG A 147 -6.45 -1.99 -0.88
CA ARG A 147 -7.46 -1.64 -1.87
C ARG A 147 -7.46 -0.14 -2.19
N ALA A 148 -7.44 0.71 -1.16
CA ALA A 148 -7.39 2.16 -1.32
C ALA A 148 -6.10 2.61 -2.02
N VAL A 149 -4.92 2.14 -1.56
CA VAL A 149 -3.65 2.49 -2.21
C VAL A 149 -3.63 2.00 -3.66
N MET A 150 -4.14 0.80 -3.92
CA MET A 150 -4.23 0.24 -5.27
C MET A 150 -5.11 1.08 -6.19
N ALA A 151 -6.25 1.59 -5.70
CA ALA A 151 -7.12 2.49 -6.46
C ALA A 151 -6.42 3.78 -6.90
N VAL A 152 -5.62 4.38 -5.99
CA VAL A 152 -4.85 5.60 -6.28
C VAL A 152 -3.78 5.32 -7.33
N VAL A 153 -2.99 4.26 -7.17
CA VAL A 153 -1.93 3.95 -8.15
C VAL A 153 -2.55 3.59 -9.51
N MET A 154 -3.66 2.83 -9.56
CA MET A 154 -4.37 2.52 -10.80
C MET A 154 -4.82 3.80 -11.52
N THR A 155 -5.43 4.73 -10.80
CA THR A 155 -5.87 6.01 -11.35
C THR A 155 -4.70 6.83 -11.89
N HIS A 156 -3.57 6.85 -11.18
CA HIS A 156 -2.38 7.54 -11.68
C HIS A 156 -1.83 6.90 -12.95
N TRP A 157 -1.62 5.58 -12.96
CA TRP A 157 -1.07 4.87 -14.10
C TRP A 157 -1.94 4.99 -15.35
N ARG A 158 -3.26 5.00 -15.19
CA ARG A 158 -4.22 5.21 -16.28
C ARG A 158 -4.10 6.57 -16.95
N ASN A 159 -3.75 7.60 -16.19
CA ASN A 159 -3.68 8.99 -16.66
C ASN A 159 -2.25 9.44 -16.99
N CYS A 160 -1.25 8.59 -16.78
CA CYS A 160 0.14 8.91 -17.04
C CYS A 160 0.48 8.71 -18.53
N GLN A 161 1.04 9.74 -19.16
CA GLN A 161 1.34 9.77 -20.60
C GLN A 161 2.81 9.42 -20.92
N GLU A 162 3.58 9.04 -19.91
CA GLU A 162 4.99 8.66 -20.08
C GLU A 162 5.13 7.33 -20.82
N LYS A 163 6.28 7.14 -21.49
CA LYS A 163 6.49 5.93 -22.31
C LYS A 163 6.77 4.67 -21.49
N ALA A 164 7.37 4.83 -20.31
CA ALA A 164 7.77 3.73 -19.43
C ALA A 164 7.42 4.05 -17.98
N ALA A 165 6.89 3.05 -17.25
CA ALA A 165 6.49 3.23 -15.85
C ALA A 165 7.69 3.56 -14.94
N SER A 166 8.86 3.02 -15.26
CA SER A 166 10.13 3.29 -14.56
C SER A 166 10.60 4.75 -14.69
N ALA A 167 10.33 5.39 -15.83
CA ALA A 167 10.66 6.80 -16.04
C ALA A 167 9.63 7.75 -15.42
N ALA A 168 8.37 7.33 -15.36
CA ALA A 168 7.26 8.18 -14.95
C ALA A 168 7.29 8.59 -13.48
N ASN A 169 7.35 7.60 -12.58
CA ASN A 169 7.33 7.86 -11.15
C ASN A 169 7.92 6.66 -10.38
N PRO A 170 9.24 6.68 -10.08
CA PRO A 170 9.92 5.58 -9.39
C PRO A 170 9.32 5.28 -8.01
N ARG A 171 8.86 6.30 -7.29
CA ARG A 171 8.24 6.12 -5.96
C ARG A 171 6.90 5.40 -6.08
N LEU A 172 6.06 5.81 -7.02
CA LEU A 172 4.78 5.16 -7.25
C LEU A 172 4.95 3.73 -7.78
N LEU A 173 5.98 3.49 -8.60
CA LEU A 173 6.33 2.15 -9.05
C LEU A 173 6.69 1.25 -7.86
N GLU A 174 7.51 1.74 -6.93
CA GLU A 174 7.82 0.97 -5.71
C GLU A 174 6.60 0.79 -4.80
N THR A 175 5.72 1.79 -4.68
CA THR A 175 4.43 1.64 -4.00
C THR A 175 3.59 0.53 -4.65
N THR A 176 3.52 0.51 -5.98
CA THR A 176 2.79 -0.52 -6.73
C THR A 176 3.37 -1.91 -6.48
N ARG A 177 4.70 -2.06 -6.51
CA ARG A 177 5.39 -3.31 -6.18
C ARG A 177 5.13 -3.73 -4.74
N THR A 178 5.13 -2.79 -3.80
CA THR A 178 4.90 -3.04 -2.38
C THR A 178 3.49 -3.53 -2.11
N VAL A 179 2.48 -2.96 -2.76
CA VAL A 179 1.09 -3.45 -2.70
C VAL A 179 1.01 -4.90 -3.18
N LEU A 180 1.53 -5.20 -4.37
CA LEU A 180 1.50 -6.56 -4.94
C LEU A 180 2.24 -7.57 -4.05
N ARG A 181 3.44 -7.23 -3.58
CA ARG A 181 4.22 -8.08 -2.66
C ARG A 181 3.48 -8.34 -1.35
N THR A 182 2.80 -7.34 -0.80
CA THR A 182 2.05 -7.48 0.45
C THR A 182 0.83 -8.39 0.26
N LEU A 183 0.08 -8.21 -0.83
CA LEU A 183 -1.03 -9.10 -1.19
C LEU A 183 -0.56 -10.55 -1.37
N SER A 184 0.57 -10.76 -2.05
CA SER A 184 1.18 -12.08 -2.23
C SER A 184 1.67 -12.71 -0.93
N LEU A 185 2.33 -11.94 -0.07
CA LEU A 185 2.80 -12.40 1.24
C LEU A 185 1.63 -12.95 2.09
N GLY A 186 0.52 -12.22 2.10
CA GLY A 186 -0.72 -12.61 2.78
C GLY A 186 -1.52 -13.71 2.08
N GLN A 187 -1.01 -14.33 0.99
CA GLN A 187 -1.73 -15.30 0.17
C GLN A 187 -3.09 -14.79 -0.34
N LEU A 188 -3.19 -13.50 -0.64
CA LEU A 188 -4.38 -12.96 -1.28
C LEU A 188 -4.34 -13.12 -2.80
N LEU A 189 -3.14 -13.22 -3.39
CA LEU A 189 -2.92 -13.49 -4.80
C LEU A 189 -2.41 -14.91 -5.05
N PRO A 190 -2.75 -15.54 -6.18
CA PRO A 190 -2.29 -16.87 -6.53
C PRO A 190 -0.81 -16.85 -6.94
N PRO A 191 -0.11 -18.00 -6.90
CA PRO A 191 1.31 -18.09 -7.19
C PRO A 191 1.74 -17.45 -8.52
N ALA A 192 0.93 -17.59 -9.57
CA ALA A 192 1.19 -17.01 -10.89
C ALA A 192 1.31 -15.46 -10.87
N MET A 193 0.68 -14.81 -9.89
CA MET A 193 0.64 -13.35 -9.75
C MET A 193 1.68 -12.80 -8.76
N ASN A 194 2.43 -13.67 -8.08
CA ASN A 194 3.41 -13.24 -7.07
C ASN A 194 4.57 -12.43 -7.64
N SER A 195 4.90 -12.67 -8.92
CA SER A 195 6.04 -12.05 -9.59
C SER A 195 5.65 -10.82 -10.40
N LEU A 196 4.38 -10.39 -10.38
CA LEU A 196 3.90 -9.26 -11.19
C LEU A 196 4.69 -7.98 -10.94
N GLY A 197 5.17 -7.77 -9.72
CA GLY A 197 6.00 -6.62 -9.37
C GLY A 197 7.33 -6.53 -10.16
N ASP A 198 7.83 -7.64 -10.71
CA ASP A 198 9.12 -7.68 -11.40
C ASP A 198 9.03 -7.28 -12.87
N VAL A 199 7.85 -7.44 -13.49
CA VAL A 199 7.65 -7.05 -14.89
C VAL A 199 7.28 -5.57 -15.03
N LEU A 200 6.73 -4.94 -13.98
CA LEU A 200 6.24 -3.54 -14.04
C LEU A 200 7.26 -2.53 -14.62
N PRO A 201 8.57 -2.57 -14.30
CA PRO A 201 9.53 -1.60 -14.84
C PRO A 201 9.70 -1.68 -16.37
N LEU A 202 9.31 -2.79 -16.99
CA LEU A 202 9.39 -3.06 -18.44
C LEU A 202 8.13 -2.60 -19.19
N LEU A 203 7.09 -2.19 -18.46
CA LEU A 203 5.78 -1.87 -18.99
C LEU A 203 5.58 -0.35 -19.16
N SER A 204 4.66 0.02 -20.05
CA SER A 204 4.15 1.38 -20.10
C SER A 204 3.20 1.64 -18.92
N PRO A 205 2.97 2.90 -18.52
CA PRO A 205 1.99 3.24 -17.49
C PRO A 205 0.60 2.64 -17.74
N PHE A 206 0.11 2.71 -18.99
CA PHE A 206 -1.18 2.15 -19.35
C PHE A 206 -1.22 0.62 -19.17
N GLU A 207 -0.17 -0.09 -19.60
CA GLU A 207 -0.06 -1.54 -19.40
C GLU A 207 0.00 -1.92 -17.91
N VAL A 208 0.67 -1.12 -17.07
CA VAL A 208 0.64 -1.29 -15.61
C VAL A 208 -0.78 -1.11 -15.10
N SER A 209 -1.51 -0.08 -15.53
CA SER A 209 -2.92 0.11 -15.15
C SER A 209 -3.77 -1.08 -15.56
N CYS A 210 -3.59 -1.62 -16.77
CA CYS A 210 -4.29 -2.81 -17.23
C CYS A 210 -3.97 -4.02 -16.35
N LEU A 211 -2.72 -4.28 -16.03
CA LEU A 211 -2.34 -5.39 -15.18
C LEU A 211 -2.95 -5.26 -13.77
N LEU A 212 -2.96 -4.06 -13.20
CA LEU A 212 -3.61 -3.80 -11.92
C LEU A 212 -5.13 -3.98 -11.99
N SER A 213 -5.77 -3.66 -13.12
CA SER A 213 -7.19 -3.98 -13.34
C SER A 213 -7.46 -5.49 -13.31
N ASP A 214 -6.55 -6.34 -13.83
CA ASP A 214 -6.71 -7.80 -13.71
C ASP A 214 -6.60 -8.26 -12.24
N VAL A 215 -5.64 -7.69 -11.51
CA VAL A 215 -5.47 -7.94 -10.07
C VAL A 215 -6.70 -7.50 -9.29
N TRP A 216 -7.27 -6.33 -9.61
CA TRP A 216 -8.47 -5.81 -9.00
C TRP A 216 -9.66 -6.74 -9.24
N GLN A 217 -9.83 -7.17 -10.49
CA GLN A 217 -10.88 -8.10 -10.88
C GLN A 217 -10.71 -9.47 -10.20
N TYR A 218 -9.48 -9.96 -10.05
CA TYR A 218 -9.19 -11.17 -9.29
C TYR A 218 -9.64 -11.02 -7.83
N MET A 219 -9.22 -9.94 -7.16
CA MET A 219 -9.53 -9.66 -5.76
C MET A 219 -11.03 -9.50 -5.50
N ARG A 220 -11.76 -8.90 -6.45
CA ARG A 220 -13.22 -8.80 -6.42
C ARG A 220 -13.89 -10.18 -6.50
N ASN A 221 -13.43 -11.03 -7.41
CA ASN A 221 -14.01 -12.38 -7.60
C ASN A 221 -13.57 -13.37 -6.52
N ASN A 222 -12.45 -13.12 -5.86
CA ASN A 222 -11.87 -13.94 -4.81
C ASN A 222 -11.69 -13.09 -3.54
N VAL A 223 -12.83 -12.70 -2.94
CA VAL A 223 -12.88 -11.83 -1.76
C VAL A 223 -11.90 -12.33 -0.68
N PRO A 224 -11.03 -11.46 -0.12
CA PRO A 224 -10.04 -11.82 0.88
C PRO A 224 -10.72 -12.17 2.22
N SER A 225 -11.25 -13.37 2.31
CA SER A 225 -11.98 -13.88 3.47
C SER A 225 -11.09 -14.81 4.31
N PRO A 226 -11.06 -14.64 5.65
CA PRO A 226 -10.41 -15.59 6.55
C PRO A 226 -10.90 -17.03 6.39
N ALA A 227 -12.14 -17.22 5.93
CA ALA A 227 -12.73 -18.55 5.72
C ALA A 227 -12.02 -19.37 4.63
N LEU A 228 -11.22 -18.74 3.77
CA LEU A 228 -10.43 -19.43 2.73
C LEU A 228 -9.18 -20.13 3.30
N PHE A 229 -8.78 -19.82 4.53
CA PHE A 229 -7.57 -20.35 5.16
C PHE A 229 -7.90 -21.56 6.04
N THR A 230 -8.20 -22.68 5.38
CA THR A 230 -8.69 -23.92 6.01
C THR A 230 -7.57 -24.84 6.50
N HIS A 231 -6.36 -24.69 5.96
CA HIS A 231 -5.25 -25.58 6.26
C HIS A 231 -4.38 -24.99 7.37
N LYS A 232 -3.91 -25.86 8.27
CA LYS A 232 -3.04 -25.49 9.38
C LYS A 232 -1.79 -26.33 9.37
N ASN A 233 -0.63 -25.69 9.42
CA ASN A 233 0.64 -26.37 9.62
C ASN A 233 0.70 -26.90 11.07
N PRO A 234 0.84 -28.22 11.29
CA PRO A 234 0.82 -28.80 12.64
C PRO A 234 2.05 -28.41 13.48
N ALA A 235 3.19 -28.10 12.85
CA ALA A 235 4.43 -27.74 13.55
C ALA A 235 4.47 -26.26 13.95
N THR A 236 4.05 -25.36 13.06
CA THR A 236 4.14 -23.90 13.29
C THR A 236 2.81 -23.28 13.73
N GLY A 237 1.69 -23.98 13.52
CA GLY A 237 0.35 -23.44 13.72
C GLY A 237 -0.09 -22.43 12.66
N GLU A 238 0.73 -22.19 11.63
CA GLU A 238 0.45 -21.24 10.55
C GLU A 238 -0.73 -21.71 9.70
N LEU A 239 -1.60 -20.76 9.33
CA LEU A 239 -2.72 -21.01 8.43
C LEU A 239 -2.32 -20.69 6.99
N TRP A 240 -2.80 -21.50 6.06
CA TRP A 240 -2.61 -21.26 4.63
C TRP A 240 -3.86 -21.66 3.85
N ARG A 241 -3.99 -21.12 2.63
CA ARG A 241 -5.10 -21.42 1.73
C ARG A 241 -4.61 -22.09 0.45
N GLU A 242 -5.43 -22.98 -0.07
CA GLU A 242 -5.28 -23.51 -1.42
C GLU A 242 -5.90 -22.53 -2.43
N PHE A 243 -5.25 -22.41 -3.59
CA PHE A 243 -5.80 -21.69 -4.73
C PHE A 243 -6.53 -22.69 -5.63
N LYS A 244 -7.56 -22.20 -6.33
CA LYS A 244 -8.26 -23.01 -7.34
C LYS A 244 -7.27 -23.42 -8.44
N ALA A 245 -7.64 -24.47 -9.19
CA ALA A 245 -6.81 -24.97 -10.29
C ALA A 245 -6.33 -23.84 -11.22
N PRO A 246 -5.08 -23.89 -11.73
CA PRO A 246 -4.48 -22.83 -12.54
C PRO A 246 -5.36 -22.34 -13.70
N ALA A 247 -6.13 -23.25 -14.30
CA ALA A 247 -7.11 -22.98 -15.34
C ALA A 247 -8.09 -21.83 -15.02
N ALA A 248 -8.54 -21.71 -13.76
CA ALA A 248 -9.48 -20.69 -13.34
C ALA A 248 -8.87 -19.29 -13.28
N ASP A 249 -7.55 -19.21 -13.03
CA ASP A 249 -6.82 -17.97 -12.81
C ASP A 249 -6.10 -17.47 -14.08
N HIS A 250 -5.92 -18.33 -15.10
CA HIS A 250 -5.29 -17.96 -16.38
C HIS A 250 -5.93 -16.74 -17.04
N LYS A 251 -7.26 -16.57 -16.93
CA LYS A 251 -7.95 -15.42 -17.52
C LYS A 251 -7.43 -14.06 -17.02
N TYR A 252 -6.90 -13.99 -15.80
CA TYR A 252 -6.31 -12.77 -15.23
C TYR A 252 -4.85 -12.57 -15.66
N MET A 253 -4.24 -13.58 -16.30
CA MET A 253 -2.86 -13.56 -16.77
C MET A 253 -2.76 -13.43 -18.31
N GLU A 254 -3.84 -13.67 -19.05
CA GLU A 254 -3.87 -13.59 -20.52
C GLU A 254 -3.44 -12.22 -21.05
N ARG A 255 -3.88 -11.13 -20.40
CA ARG A 255 -3.47 -9.78 -20.80
C ARG A 255 -1.98 -9.55 -20.59
N LEU A 256 -1.42 -10.03 -19.48
CA LEU A 256 0.04 -10.00 -19.27
C LEU A 256 0.75 -10.83 -20.35
N ARG A 257 0.26 -12.03 -20.66
CA ARG A 257 0.82 -12.90 -21.70
C ARG A 257 0.91 -12.16 -23.04
N ALA A 258 -0.19 -11.53 -23.46
CA ALA A 258 -0.24 -10.75 -24.70
C ALA A 258 0.72 -9.56 -24.69
N ILE A 259 0.78 -8.80 -23.59
CA ILE A 259 1.72 -7.67 -23.43
C ILE A 259 3.17 -8.16 -23.55
N MET A 260 3.53 -9.25 -22.88
CA MET A 260 4.90 -9.78 -22.90
C MET A 260 5.29 -10.33 -24.28
N ILE A 261 4.36 -10.96 -25.02
CA ILE A 261 4.60 -11.42 -26.40
C ILE A 261 4.84 -10.22 -27.33
N ASN A 262 3.99 -9.19 -27.25
CA ASN A 262 4.17 -7.96 -28.04
C ASN A 262 5.49 -7.24 -27.72
N LYS A 263 5.98 -7.41 -26.49
CA LYS A 263 7.25 -6.85 -26.00
C LYS A 263 8.32 -7.92 -25.78
N VAL A 264 8.37 -8.95 -26.62
CA VAL A 264 9.29 -10.08 -26.44
C VAL A 264 10.76 -9.65 -26.33
N GLN A 265 11.15 -8.56 -27.00
CA GLN A 265 12.51 -8.01 -26.96
C GLN A 265 12.93 -7.59 -25.54
N THR A 266 12.01 -7.06 -24.73
CA THR A 266 12.29 -6.59 -23.36
C THR A 266 11.82 -7.58 -22.30
N CYS A 267 10.70 -8.26 -22.54
CA CYS A 267 10.06 -9.15 -21.57
C CYS A 267 10.47 -10.62 -21.73
N GLY A 268 11.16 -10.99 -22.81
CA GLY A 268 11.49 -12.39 -23.13
C GLY A 268 12.24 -13.12 -22.02
N ALA A 269 13.22 -12.45 -21.38
CA ALA A 269 14.01 -13.01 -20.29
C ALA A 269 13.17 -13.35 -19.03
N VAL A 270 12.03 -12.66 -18.84
CA VAL A 270 11.15 -12.86 -17.67
C VAL A 270 9.92 -13.71 -18.03
N PHE A 271 9.66 -13.98 -19.31
CA PHE A 271 8.46 -14.68 -19.77
C PHE A 271 8.28 -16.06 -19.13
N GLN A 272 9.36 -16.85 -19.09
CA GLN A 272 9.36 -18.19 -18.51
C GLN A 272 9.02 -18.20 -17.01
N LYS A 273 9.28 -17.09 -16.29
CA LYS A 273 8.92 -16.97 -14.87
C LYS A 273 7.41 -17.01 -14.63
N PHE A 274 6.62 -16.60 -15.62
CA PHE A 274 5.16 -16.53 -15.53
C PHE A 274 4.47 -17.65 -16.29
N PHE A 275 5.03 -18.04 -17.44
CA PHE A 275 4.42 -19.01 -18.35
C PHE A 275 5.46 -20.08 -18.68
N ASN A 276 5.43 -21.18 -17.94
CA ASN A 276 6.17 -22.37 -18.32
C ASN A 276 5.59 -22.89 -19.64
N VAL A 277 6.47 -23.22 -20.58
CA VAL A 277 6.09 -23.79 -21.89
C VAL A 277 5.78 -25.29 -21.77
N ASP A 278 6.19 -25.91 -20.65
CA ASP A 278 5.98 -27.32 -20.36
C ASP A 278 4.88 -27.48 -19.29
N SER A 279 3.62 -27.56 -19.71
CA SER A 279 2.47 -27.98 -18.90
C SER A 279 1.43 -28.63 -19.79
#